data_AF-A0ABD1UDV7-F1
#
_entry.id   AF-A0ABD1UDV7-F1
#
_cell.length_a   1.000
_cell.length_b   1.000
_cell.length_c   1.000
_cell.angle_alpha   90.00
_cell.angle_beta   90.00
_cell.angle_gamma   90.00
#
_symmetry.space_group_name_H-M   'P 1'
#
loop_
_entity.id
_entity.type
_entity.pdbx_description
1 polymer ?
#
loop_
_entity_poly.entity_id
_entity_poly.type
_entity_poly.pdbx_seq_one_letter_code
_entity_poly.pdbx_strand_id
1 'polypeptide(L)'
;MAKYWKGLYLLIILILVKREEGQLVENFYSSSCPNVESIVRQAVATKFNQTFITVPGTLRLFFHDCFVEGCDASVLIASSNNDAEKDAPDNLSLVGDGFDTVVKAKQAVEAQCPFIVSCADILAIAARDVVVLLMQECPQNVDHRIAINMDPATPQTFDNVYYQNLVGGKGLFTSDQTLTNALCNELGKEELKLHSKVLELSCSCGENSPLDNWSVSYELDQRKHLDEKSFDAVIVTAPLSDVKGMKIMKRGSLLPLDFIPEVSYLPLSVIVTTFKRENVKRPLEGFGVLIPSKEQQNGLNTLGTLFSSSMFPDRAPNDVYLYTTFIGGSRNRELAKASRDELKQIVTSDLRQLLGAEGEPAFLNHFYWSKAFPLYGKNYDLVIKAIDKMERDLPGFFYAGNHKGGLSVGKAIASGCHAADLVISYLDSSSNEKENFS
;
A
#
# COMPACT_ATOMS: atom_id res chain seq x y z
N MET A 1 -5.04 22.47 -59.43
CA MET A 1 -3.84 22.86 -58.66
C MET A 1 -4.04 22.88 -57.15
N ALA A 2 -5.18 23.31 -56.60
CA ALA A 2 -5.41 23.36 -55.14
C ALA A 2 -5.42 22.01 -54.38
N LYS A 3 -5.75 20.88 -55.05
CA LYS A 3 -5.72 19.53 -54.43
C LYS A 3 -4.30 18.99 -54.19
N TYR A 4 -3.35 19.34 -55.05
CA TYR A 4 -1.95 18.92 -54.91
C TYR A 4 -1.23 19.66 -53.77
N TRP A 5 -1.63 20.91 -53.50
CA TRP A 5 -1.04 21.70 -52.41
C TRP A 5 -1.48 21.23 -51.02
N LYS A 6 -2.72 20.76 -50.86
CA LYS A 6 -3.19 20.16 -49.59
C LYS A 6 -2.49 18.83 -49.28
N GLY A 7 -2.23 18.01 -50.30
CA GLY A 7 -1.46 16.78 -50.15
C GLY A 7 -0.01 17.03 -49.78
N LEU A 8 0.62 18.04 -50.38
CA LEU A 8 1.99 18.44 -50.06
C LEU A 8 2.11 18.99 -48.63
N TYR A 9 1.15 19.79 -48.17
CA TYR A 9 1.11 20.29 -46.79
C TYR A 9 0.93 19.17 -45.77
N LEU A 10 0.06 18.19 -46.04
CA LEU A 10 -0.11 17.02 -45.16
C LEU A 10 1.16 16.16 -45.09
N LEU A 11 1.86 15.98 -46.23
CA LEU A 11 3.10 15.23 -46.29
C LEU A 11 4.23 15.95 -45.52
N ILE A 12 4.33 17.27 -45.63
CA ILE A 12 5.30 18.09 -44.88
C ILE A 12 5.02 18.04 -43.37
N ILE A 13 3.76 18.09 -42.95
CA ILE A 13 3.37 17.94 -41.53
C ILE A 13 3.74 16.54 -41.01
N LEU A 14 3.50 15.48 -41.79
CA LEU A 14 3.88 14.10 -41.43
C LEU A 14 5.40 13.88 -41.36
N ILE A 15 6.19 14.60 -42.17
CA ILE A 15 7.66 14.54 -42.13
C ILE A 15 8.26 15.37 -40.97
N LEU A 16 7.52 16.37 -40.46
CA LEU A 16 7.92 17.20 -39.32
C LEU A 16 7.54 16.61 -37.96
N VAL A 17 6.71 15.56 -37.90
CA VAL A 17 6.51 14.78 -36.66
C VAL A 17 7.74 13.91 -36.44
N LYS A 18 8.80 14.52 -35.89
CA LYS A 18 9.87 13.76 -35.24
C LYS A 18 9.22 12.97 -34.11
N ARG A 19 9.28 11.65 -34.22
CA ARG A 19 9.05 10.75 -33.09
C ARG A 19 10.22 10.99 -32.14
N GLU A 20 10.04 11.85 -31.15
CA GLU A 20 10.98 11.94 -30.05
C GLU A 20 10.90 10.61 -29.30
N GLU A 21 11.91 9.78 -29.50
CA GLU A 21 12.22 8.72 -28.55
C GLU A 21 12.65 9.44 -27.27
N GLY A 22 11.78 9.50 -26.27
CA GLY A 22 12.14 9.93 -24.92
C GLY A 22 13.15 8.95 -24.33
N GLN A 23 14.39 9.03 -24.78
CA GLN A 23 15.49 8.28 -24.23
C GLN A 23 15.82 8.87 -22.86
N LEU A 24 16.08 7.98 -21.89
CA LEU A 24 16.55 8.38 -20.57
C LEU A 24 17.91 9.06 -20.74
N VAL A 25 18.00 10.33 -20.32
CA VAL A 25 19.23 11.12 -20.37
C VAL A 25 19.65 11.45 -18.96
N GLU A 26 20.84 11.01 -18.57
CA GLU A 26 21.46 11.43 -17.32
C GLU A 26 21.78 12.93 -17.37
N ASN A 27 21.61 13.62 -16.23
CA ASN A 27 21.87 15.04 -16.11
C ASN A 27 21.08 15.91 -17.11
N PHE A 28 19.80 15.57 -17.33
CA PHE A 28 18.89 16.26 -18.25
C PHE A 28 18.94 17.79 -18.14
N TYR A 29 19.03 18.33 -16.92
CA TYR A 29 19.07 19.76 -16.63
C TYR A 29 20.47 20.41 -16.68
N SER A 30 21.54 19.67 -17.00
CA SER A 30 22.93 20.17 -16.94
C SER A 30 23.21 21.41 -17.78
N SER A 31 22.48 21.61 -18.88
CA SER A 31 22.63 22.78 -19.76
C SER A 31 21.63 23.91 -19.44
N SER A 32 20.47 23.59 -18.90
CA SER A 32 19.35 24.52 -18.66
C SER A 32 19.26 25.01 -17.22
N CYS A 33 19.64 24.18 -16.25
CA CYS A 33 19.77 24.50 -14.84
C CYS A 33 20.95 23.73 -14.21
N PRO A 34 22.20 24.15 -14.46
CA PRO A 34 23.39 23.39 -14.09
C PRO A 34 23.52 23.09 -12.59
N ASN A 35 22.94 23.96 -11.74
CA ASN A 35 23.05 23.88 -10.28
C ASN A 35 21.86 23.16 -9.62
N VAL A 36 20.88 22.65 -10.36
CA VAL A 36 19.63 22.08 -9.80
C VAL A 36 19.92 21.05 -8.70
N GLU A 37 20.85 20.13 -8.96
CA GLU A 37 21.23 19.06 -8.03
C GLU A 37 21.75 19.62 -6.71
N SER A 38 22.61 20.64 -6.76
CA SER A 38 23.17 21.27 -5.56
C SER A 38 22.12 22.08 -4.79
N ILE A 39 21.20 22.74 -5.49
CA ILE A 39 20.15 23.57 -4.89
C ILE A 39 19.16 22.70 -4.13
N VAL A 40 18.66 21.65 -4.77
CA VAL A 40 17.72 20.70 -4.14
C VAL A 40 18.41 20.02 -2.95
N ARG A 41 19.64 19.53 -3.13
CA ARG A 41 20.40 18.92 -2.03
C ARG A 41 20.58 19.85 -0.83
N GLN A 42 20.87 21.13 -1.06
CA GLN A 42 21.02 22.10 0.03
C GLN A 42 19.70 22.34 0.76
N ALA A 43 18.58 22.45 0.03
CA ALA A 43 17.25 22.61 0.63
C ALA A 43 16.88 21.38 1.47
N VAL A 44 17.12 20.18 0.93
CA VAL A 44 16.88 18.90 1.61
C VAL A 44 17.76 18.74 2.84
N ALA A 45 19.07 19.02 2.74
CA ALA A 45 19.99 18.95 3.88
C ALA A 45 19.61 19.94 5.00
N THR A 46 19.15 21.13 4.62
CA THR A 46 18.64 22.11 5.59
C THR A 46 17.41 21.57 6.32
N LYS A 47 16.49 20.93 5.60
CA LYS A 47 15.28 20.31 6.17
C LYS A 47 15.60 19.10 7.04
N PHE A 48 16.47 18.22 6.56
CA PHE A 48 16.99 17.07 7.29
C PHE A 48 17.58 17.47 8.65
N ASN A 49 18.38 18.53 8.69
CA ASN A 49 18.96 19.05 9.94
C ASN A 49 17.95 19.73 10.86
N GLN A 50 16.81 20.19 10.34
CA GLN A 50 15.72 20.76 11.15
C GLN A 50 14.91 19.66 11.83
N THR A 51 14.62 18.57 11.11
CA THR A 51 13.86 17.46 11.64
C THR A 51 14.13 16.17 10.88
N PHE A 52 14.30 15.08 11.63
CA PHE A 52 14.43 13.75 11.06
C PHE A 52 13.18 13.33 10.27
N ILE A 53 12.00 13.89 10.57
CA ILE A 53 10.72 13.60 9.87
C ILE A 53 10.82 13.88 8.36
N THR A 54 11.71 14.77 7.94
CA THR A 54 11.95 15.07 6.52
C THR A 54 12.22 13.83 5.69
N VAL A 55 12.94 12.85 6.25
CA VAL A 55 13.27 11.60 5.55
C VAL A 55 12.03 10.76 5.25
N PRO A 56 11.29 10.24 6.26
CA PRO A 56 10.10 9.44 5.99
C PRO A 56 9.00 10.24 5.29
N GLY A 57 8.86 11.55 5.58
CA GLY A 57 7.87 12.42 4.95
C GLY A 57 8.09 12.57 3.44
N THR A 58 9.33 12.87 3.03
CA THR A 58 9.68 13.05 1.61
C THR A 58 9.59 11.73 0.83
N LEU A 59 10.04 10.62 1.43
CA LEU A 59 9.95 9.31 0.79
C LEU A 59 8.51 8.86 0.59
N ARG A 60 7.66 9.02 1.61
CA ARG A 60 6.24 8.68 1.52
C ARG A 60 5.51 9.52 0.47
N LEU A 61 5.86 10.80 0.37
CA LEU A 61 5.30 11.69 -0.66
C LEU A 61 5.70 11.26 -2.08
N PHE A 62 6.98 10.90 -2.27
CA PHE A 62 7.47 10.36 -3.55
C PHE A 62 6.75 9.07 -3.95
N PHE A 63 6.50 8.17 -3.00
CA PHE A 63 5.74 6.95 -3.28
C PHE A 63 4.28 7.23 -3.65
N HIS A 64 3.62 8.20 -3.01
CA HIS A 64 2.22 8.51 -3.33
C HIS A 64 2.07 9.07 -4.74
N ASP A 65 2.98 9.96 -5.14
CA ASP A 65 2.96 10.60 -6.46
C ASP A 65 3.45 9.64 -7.56
N CYS A 66 4.64 9.04 -7.37
CA CYS A 66 5.38 8.44 -8.47
C CYS A 66 5.20 6.92 -8.62
N PHE A 67 4.53 6.23 -7.67
CA PHE A 67 4.43 4.76 -7.68
C PHE A 67 3.16 4.23 -8.38
N VAL A 68 2.00 4.86 -8.21
CA VAL A 68 0.72 4.23 -8.64
C VAL A 68 0.38 4.55 -10.09
N GLU A 69 0.37 5.83 -10.47
CA GLU A 69 -0.09 6.27 -11.80
C GLU A 69 0.97 7.04 -12.61
N GLY A 70 2.04 7.54 -11.97
CA GLY A 70 3.17 8.20 -12.62
C GLY A 70 3.56 9.49 -11.90
N CYS A 71 4.84 9.86 -12.01
CA CYS A 71 5.44 11.00 -11.30
C CYS A 71 5.08 12.30 -12.03
N ASP A 72 3.93 12.88 -11.73
CA ASP A 72 3.43 14.13 -12.35
C ASP A 72 3.29 15.30 -11.37
N ALA A 73 3.62 15.08 -10.09
CA ALA A 73 3.53 16.03 -9.00
C ALA A 73 2.09 16.55 -8.75
N SER A 74 1.05 15.85 -9.19
CA SER A 74 -0.33 16.29 -8.94
C SER A 74 -0.68 16.32 -7.46
N VAL A 75 -0.01 15.51 -6.62
CA VAL A 75 -0.21 15.49 -5.17
C VAL A 75 0.24 16.81 -4.52
N LEU A 76 1.09 17.58 -5.19
CA LEU A 76 1.60 18.86 -4.70
C LEU A 76 0.68 20.04 -5.05
N ILE A 77 -0.29 19.83 -5.94
CA ILE A 77 -1.22 20.87 -6.38
C ILE A 77 -2.22 21.15 -5.26
N ALA A 78 -2.39 22.44 -4.93
CA ALA A 78 -3.45 22.90 -4.03
C ALA A 78 -4.52 23.62 -4.85
N SER A 79 -5.79 23.36 -4.52
CA SER A 79 -6.94 24.06 -5.11
C SER A 79 -7.63 24.94 -4.07
N SER A 80 -8.21 26.06 -4.51
CA SER A 80 -9.00 26.93 -3.64
C SER A 80 -10.29 26.28 -3.14
N ASN A 81 -10.76 25.22 -3.82
CA ASN A 81 -12.01 24.52 -3.50
C ASN A 81 -11.76 23.16 -2.83
N ASN A 82 -10.51 22.84 -2.49
CA ASN A 82 -10.09 21.54 -1.94
C ASN A 82 -10.50 20.34 -2.81
N ASP A 83 -10.49 20.49 -4.13
CA ASP A 83 -10.76 19.43 -5.11
C ASP A 83 -9.49 18.94 -5.82
N ALA A 84 -8.31 19.34 -5.34
CA ALA A 84 -7.04 18.84 -5.85
C ALA A 84 -6.73 17.44 -5.30
N GLU A 85 -5.83 16.72 -5.96
CA GLU A 85 -5.40 15.39 -5.50
C GLU A 85 -4.85 15.42 -4.07
N LYS A 86 -4.13 16.49 -3.72
CA LYS A 86 -3.64 16.73 -2.36
C LYS A 86 -4.72 16.62 -1.27
N ASP A 87 -5.93 17.05 -1.60
CA ASP A 87 -7.07 17.13 -0.68
C ASP A 87 -7.90 15.83 -0.66
N ALA A 88 -7.51 14.84 -1.48
CA ALA A 88 -8.16 13.54 -1.49
C ALA A 88 -8.09 12.89 -0.08
N PRO A 89 -9.14 12.19 0.37
CA PRO A 89 -9.17 11.57 1.70
C PRO A 89 -7.97 10.65 2.01
N ASP A 90 -7.39 10.04 0.99
CA ASP A 90 -6.20 9.18 1.11
C ASP A 90 -4.91 9.96 1.38
N ASN A 91 -4.83 11.21 0.89
CA ASN A 91 -3.67 12.08 0.97
C ASN A 91 -3.64 12.96 2.23
N LEU A 92 -4.76 13.07 2.97
CA LEU A 92 -4.85 13.80 4.24
C LEU A 92 -3.85 13.33 5.32
N SER A 93 -3.40 12.08 5.22
CA SER A 93 -2.46 11.48 6.17
C SER A 93 -0.98 11.69 5.81
N LEU A 94 -0.69 12.35 4.68
CA LEU A 94 0.67 12.69 4.26
C LEU A 94 1.23 13.78 5.16
N VAL A 95 2.46 13.58 5.61
CA VAL A 95 3.08 14.47 6.59
C VAL A 95 3.45 15.80 5.93
N GLY A 96 2.98 16.91 6.52
CA GLY A 96 3.22 18.27 6.02
C GLY A 96 4.70 18.60 5.76
N ASP A 97 5.61 17.98 6.51
CA ASP A 97 7.05 18.18 6.36
C ASP A 97 7.61 17.69 5.01
N GLY A 98 7.04 16.62 4.45
CA GLY A 98 7.39 16.16 3.11
C GLY A 98 7.03 17.19 2.04
N PHE A 99 5.83 17.78 2.15
CA PHE A 99 5.41 18.87 1.26
C PHE A 99 6.31 20.09 1.43
N ASP A 100 6.61 20.50 2.67
CA ASP A 100 7.47 21.66 2.95
C ASP A 100 8.88 21.47 2.35
N THR A 101 9.41 20.26 2.39
CA THR A 101 10.71 19.92 1.81
C THR A 101 10.74 20.18 0.30
N VAL A 102 9.74 19.66 -0.42
CA VAL A 102 9.65 19.84 -1.88
C VAL A 102 9.31 21.28 -2.25
N VAL A 103 8.44 21.95 -1.48
CA VAL A 103 8.08 23.36 -1.70
C VAL A 103 9.29 24.27 -1.55
N LYS A 104 10.11 24.08 -0.52
CA LYS A 104 11.34 24.87 -0.32
C LYS A 104 12.38 24.59 -1.39
N ALA A 105 12.56 23.33 -1.78
CA ALA A 105 13.42 22.97 -2.89
C ALA A 105 12.95 23.63 -4.19
N LYS A 106 11.64 23.59 -4.47
CA LYS A 106 11.04 24.26 -5.64
C LYS A 106 11.27 25.76 -5.61
N GLN A 107 11.03 26.44 -4.49
CA GLN A 107 11.26 27.88 -4.35
C GLN A 107 12.73 28.23 -4.61
N ALA A 108 13.67 27.45 -4.08
CA ALA A 108 15.09 27.67 -4.27
C ALA A 108 15.53 27.45 -5.74
N VAL A 109 14.95 26.44 -6.41
CA VAL A 109 15.21 26.18 -7.83
C VAL A 109 14.59 27.27 -8.70
N GLU A 110 13.34 27.67 -8.46
CA GLU A 110 12.67 28.74 -9.23
C GLU A 110 13.36 30.10 -9.11
N ALA A 111 14.03 30.37 -7.98
CA ALA A 111 14.82 31.59 -7.80
C ALA A 111 16.05 31.67 -8.73
N GLN A 112 16.53 30.53 -9.24
CA GLN A 112 17.71 30.47 -10.13
C GLN A 112 17.37 30.02 -11.55
N CYS A 113 16.40 29.12 -11.69
CA CYS A 113 16.00 28.46 -12.92
C CYS A 113 14.48 28.52 -13.09
N PRO A 114 13.91 29.71 -13.33
CA PRO A 114 12.47 29.90 -13.36
C PRO A 114 11.82 29.09 -14.49
N PHE A 115 10.79 28.32 -14.15
CA PHE A 115 9.97 27.51 -15.06
C PHE A 115 10.74 26.43 -15.87
N ILE A 116 11.94 26.06 -15.44
CA ILE A 116 12.76 25.04 -16.14
C ILE A 116 12.53 23.64 -15.58
N VAL A 117 12.58 23.49 -14.25
CA VAL A 117 12.59 22.17 -13.60
C VAL A 117 11.19 21.81 -13.11
N SER A 118 10.71 20.62 -13.50
CA SER A 118 9.40 20.14 -13.08
C SER A 118 9.33 19.87 -11.57
N CYS A 119 8.14 19.99 -10.97
CA CYS A 119 7.96 19.64 -9.56
C CYS A 119 8.18 18.13 -9.31
N ALA A 120 7.82 17.28 -10.26
CA ALA A 120 8.04 15.84 -10.18
C ALA A 120 9.54 15.51 -10.11
N ASP A 121 10.36 16.17 -10.94
CA ASP A 121 11.81 15.98 -10.90
C ASP A 121 12.42 16.50 -9.61
N ILE A 122 11.94 17.64 -9.09
CA ILE A 122 12.40 18.14 -7.78
C ILE A 122 12.04 17.17 -6.66
N LEU A 123 10.84 16.58 -6.69
CA LEU A 123 10.41 15.57 -5.74
C LEU A 123 11.30 14.31 -5.84
N ALA A 124 11.61 13.85 -7.05
CA ALA A 124 12.49 12.70 -7.27
C ALA A 124 13.93 12.96 -6.80
N ILE A 125 14.50 14.13 -7.12
CA ILE A 125 15.84 14.55 -6.66
C ILE A 125 15.85 14.66 -5.13
N ALA A 126 14.80 15.25 -4.54
CA ALA A 126 14.71 15.39 -3.08
C ALA A 126 14.60 14.03 -2.38
N ALA A 127 13.83 13.09 -2.93
CA ALA A 127 13.72 11.72 -2.43
C ALA A 127 15.06 10.98 -2.48
N ARG A 128 15.83 11.15 -3.57
CA ARG A 128 17.21 10.62 -3.67
C ARG A 128 18.10 11.21 -2.56
N ASP A 129 18.06 12.52 -2.38
CA ASP A 129 18.97 13.20 -1.45
C ASP A 129 18.68 12.88 0.02
N VAL A 130 17.42 12.70 0.42
CA VAL A 130 17.10 12.25 1.79
C VAL A 130 17.64 10.85 2.07
N VAL A 131 17.66 9.96 1.07
CA VAL A 131 18.25 8.61 1.19
C VAL A 131 19.77 8.70 1.36
N VAL A 132 20.43 9.52 0.52
CA VAL A 132 21.88 9.72 0.60
C VAL A 132 22.29 10.28 1.97
N LEU A 133 21.55 11.26 2.51
CA LEU A 133 21.81 11.82 3.83
C LEU A 133 21.57 10.78 4.95
N LEU A 134 20.49 9.99 4.85
CA LEU A 134 20.22 8.93 5.82
C LEU A 134 21.35 7.87 5.83
N MET A 135 21.88 7.52 4.65
CA MET A 135 23.01 6.58 4.54
C MET A 135 24.29 7.13 5.17
N GLN A 136 24.46 8.44 5.27
CA GLN A 136 25.60 9.05 5.97
C GLN A 136 25.49 8.93 7.50
N GLU A 137 24.28 8.95 8.04
CA GLU A 137 24.00 8.71 9.46
C GLU A 137 24.14 7.22 9.87
N CYS A 138 24.18 6.30 8.89
CA CYS A 138 24.37 4.87 9.11
C CYS A 138 25.35 4.24 8.11
N PRO A 139 26.67 4.47 8.24
CA PRO A 139 27.66 3.95 7.30
C PRO A 139 27.72 2.40 7.28
N GLN A 140 28.17 1.81 6.17
CA GLN A 140 28.20 0.34 5.95
C GLN A 140 28.98 -0.49 7.00
N ASN A 141 29.77 0.15 7.88
CA ASN A 141 30.56 -0.49 8.95
C ASN A 141 30.30 0.18 10.32
N VAL A 142 29.04 0.21 10.78
CA VAL A 142 28.67 0.68 12.13
C VAL A 142 28.82 -0.47 13.13
N ASP A 143 29.34 -0.19 14.34
CA ASP A 143 29.33 -1.14 15.46
C ASP A 143 27.88 -1.58 15.72
N HIS A 144 27.59 -2.88 15.70
CA HIS A 144 26.23 -3.44 15.85
C HIS A 144 25.54 -3.06 17.18
N ARG A 145 26.26 -2.39 18.09
CA ARG A 145 25.76 -1.85 19.37
C ARG A 145 25.32 -0.38 19.28
N ILE A 146 25.63 0.31 18.19
CA ILE A 146 25.14 1.67 17.94
C ILE A 146 23.69 1.53 17.48
N ALA A 147 22.78 1.62 18.45
CA ALA A 147 21.36 1.70 18.20
C ALA A 147 21.03 3.13 17.77
N ILE A 148 20.41 3.27 16.60
CA ILE A 148 19.72 4.51 16.24
C ILE A 148 18.47 4.56 17.13
N ASN A 149 18.34 5.65 17.89
CA ASN A 149 17.30 5.81 18.90
C ASN A 149 15.91 5.81 18.24
N MET A 150 15.19 4.71 18.41
CA MET A 150 13.84 4.47 17.85
C MET A 150 12.76 5.29 18.54
N ASP A 151 13.05 5.79 19.74
CA ASP A 151 12.33 6.86 20.41
C ASP A 151 13.26 8.09 20.43
N PRO A 152 12.98 9.14 19.64
CA PRO A 152 13.83 10.34 19.61
C PRO A 152 13.81 11.12 20.92
N ALA A 153 12.89 10.82 21.85
CA ALA A 153 12.73 11.51 23.11
C ALA A 153 13.22 10.66 24.31
N THR A 154 12.86 9.38 24.38
CA THR A 154 13.18 8.50 25.53
C THR A 154 13.67 7.10 25.13
N PRO A 155 14.83 6.99 24.44
CA PRO A 155 15.28 5.74 23.81
C PRO A 155 15.65 4.59 24.74
N GLN A 156 15.80 4.82 26.03
CA GLN A 156 16.21 3.82 27.01
C GLN A 156 15.20 3.68 28.16
N THR A 157 13.99 4.19 27.98
CA THR A 157 12.99 4.27 29.04
C THR A 157 11.67 3.71 28.51
N PHE A 158 11.08 2.78 29.26
CA PHE A 158 9.78 2.22 28.88
C PHE A 158 8.67 3.13 29.40
N ASP A 159 8.19 4.03 28.54
CA ASP A 159 7.16 5.01 28.84
C ASP A 159 6.20 5.21 27.64
N ASN A 160 5.26 6.15 27.77
CA ASN A 160 4.23 6.40 26.75
C ASN A 160 4.68 7.38 25.64
N VAL A 161 5.93 7.86 25.69
CA VAL A 161 6.42 8.90 24.76
C VAL A 161 6.59 8.31 23.36
N TYR A 162 6.96 7.04 23.26
CA TYR A 162 6.99 6.29 21.99
C TYR A 162 5.65 6.34 21.25
N TYR A 163 4.53 6.10 21.94
CA TYR A 163 3.19 6.12 21.33
C TYR A 163 2.76 7.54 20.95
N GLN A 164 3.14 8.55 21.73
CA GLN A 164 2.93 9.95 21.37
C GLN A 164 3.74 10.35 20.12
N ASN A 165 4.96 9.82 19.96
CA ASN A 165 5.77 10.00 18.77
C ASN A 165 5.15 9.34 17.54
N LEU A 166 4.49 8.18 17.69
CA LEU A 166 3.71 7.55 16.62
C LEU A 166 2.51 8.39 16.20
N VAL A 167 1.74 8.91 17.17
CA VAL A 167 0.62 9.84 16.91
C VAL A 167 1.11 11.14 16.24
N GLY A 168 2.33 11.57 16.56
CA GLY A 168 3.01 12.71 15.93
C GLY A 168 3.72 12.40 14.59
N GLY A 169 3.57 11.19 14.04
CA GLY A 169 4.13 10.83 12.72
C GLY A 169 5.63 10.53 12.68
N LYS A 170 6.24 10.10 13.80
CA LYS A 170 7.70 9.96 13.98
C LYS A 170 8.20 8.50 14.08
N GLY A 171 7.50 7.50 13.52
CA GLY A 171 7.89 6.07 13.57
C GLY A 171 8.79 5.56 12.42
N LEU A 172 9.53 4.45 12.62
CA LEU A 172 10.67 4.04 11.75
C LEU A 172 10.70 2.58 11.13
N PHE A 173 9.79 1.64 11.45
CA PHE A 173 9.55 0.29 10.81
C PHE A 173 10.46 -0.95 11.08
N THR A 174 9.86 -2.17 11.16
CA THR A 174 10.43 -3.55 10.93
C THR A 174 9.37 -4.71 10.99
N SER A 175 8.10 -4.52 10.60
CA SER A 175 7.03 -4.98 11.50
C SER A 175 6.03 -6.07 11.09
N ASP A 176 5.79 -6.47 9.83
CA ASP A 176 4.44 -6.99 9.52
C ASP A 176 4.09 -8.40 10.06
N GLN A 177 4.96 -9.41 9.92
CA GLN A 177 4.71 -10.71 10.58
C GLN A 177 4.97 -10.62 12.08
N THR A 178 5.90 -9.77 12.52
CA THR A 178 6.18 -9.51 13.94
C THR A 178 4.95 -8.92 14.61
N LEU A 179 4.22 -8.02 13.93
CA LEU A 179 2.98 -7.41 14.37
C LEU A 179 1.92 -8.48 14.56
N THR A 180 1.69 -9.31 13.54
CA THR A 180 0.71 -10.41 13.65
C THR A 180 1.11 -11.40 14.74
N ASN A 181 2.38 -11.79 14.84
CA ASN A 181 2.87 -12.69 15.88
C ASN A 181 2.74 -12.09 17.28
N ALA A 182 3.04 -10.80 17.45
CA ALA A 182 2.87 -10.10 18.71
C ALA A 182 1.39 -10.08 19.13
N LEU A 183 0.48 -9.73 18.20
CA LEU A 183 -0.96 -9.80 18.44
C LEU A 183 -1.41 -11.21 18.83
N CYS A 184 -0.93 -12.25 18.12
CA CYS A 184 -1.22 -13.64 18.44
C CYS A 184 -0.62 -14.12 19.77
N ASN A 185 0.44 -13.48 20.28
CA ASN A 185 1.02 -13.83 21.57
C ASN A 185 0.25 -13.18 22.74
N GLU A 186 -0.27 -11.97 22.52
CA GLU A 186 -1.16 -11.29 23.47
C GLU A 186 -2.54 -11.98 23.54
N LEU A 187 -3.07 -12.39 22.39
CA LEU A 187 -4.30 -13.18 22.30
C LEU A 187 -4.00 -14.63 22.72
N GLY A 188 -4.50 -15.05 23.88
CA GLY A 188 -4.32 -16.42 24.34
C GLY A 188 -4.86 -17.46 23.34
N LYS A 189 -4.37 -18.71 23.42
CA LYS A 189 -4.84 -19.83 22.56
C LYS A 189 -6.35 -20.10 22.64
N GLU A 190 -6.99 -19.70 23.74
CA GLU A 190 -8.43 -19.81 23.97
C GLU A 190 -9.24 -18.78 23.15
N GLU A 191 -8.64 -17.62 22.84
CA GLU A 191 -9.28 -16.51 22.13
C GLU A 191 -9.07 -16.61 20.62
N LEU A 192 -7.88 -17.04 20.19
CA LEU A 192 -7.56 -17.22 18.77
C LEU A 192 -7.91 -18.63 18.28
N LYS A 193 -9.10 -18.77 17.70
CA LYS A 193 -9.56 -20.03 17.10
C LYS A 193 -9.19 -20.14 15.61
N LEU A 194 -8.07 -20.79 15.33
CA LEU A 194 -7.67 -21.15 13.96
C LEU A 194 -8.54 -22.31 13.42
N HIS A 195 -8.55 -22.47 12.09
CA HIS A 195 -9.30 -23.55 11.40
C HIS A 195 -10.79 -23.64 11.77
N SER A 196 -11.37 -22.51 12.20
CA SER A 196 -12.76 -22.40 12.68
C SER A 196 -13.57 -21.49 11.77
N LYS A 197 -14.00 -22.00 10.61
CA LYS A 197 -14.66 -21.16 9.60
C LYS A 197 -16.11 -20.88 10.01
N VAL A 198 -16.47 -19.60 10.16
CA VAL A 198 -17.87 -19.18 10.40
C VAL A 198 -18.72 -19.45 9.16
N LEU A 199 -19.87 -20.09 9.36
CA LEU A 199 -20.82 -20.46 8.32
C LEU A 199 -22.15 -19.70 8.44
N GLU A 200 -22.57 -19.42 9.68
CA GLU A 200 -23.85 -18.78 9.97
C GLU A 200 -23.73 -17.78 11.13
N LEU A 201 -24.42 -16.65 10.98
CA LEU A 201 -24.61 -15.64 12.01
C LEU A 201 -26.11 -15.46 12.24
N SER A 202 -26.58 -15.63 13.46
CA SER A 202 -28.00 -15.49 13.81
C SER A 202 -28.20 -14.44 14.87
N CYS A 203 -28.99 -13.42 14.57
CA CYS A 203 -29.38 -12.42 15.57
C CYS A 203 -30.79 -12.68 16.07
N SER A 204 -30.95 -12.82 17.39
CA SER A 204 -32.25 -12.81 18.07
C SER A 204 -32.77 -11.38 18.31
N CYS A 205 -32.54 -10.49 17.35
CA CYS A 205 -32.78 -9.05 17.46
C CYS A 205 -34.26 -8.76 17.78
N GLY A 206 -34.66 -8.54 19.03
CA GLY A 206 -36.07 -8.55 19.45
C GLY A 206 -36.45 -7.31 20.26
N GLU A 207 -37.71 -6.86 20.17
CA GLU A 207 -38.20 -5.65 20.86
C GLU A 207 -38.20 -5.73 22.41
N ASN A 208 -37.92 -6.91 22.99
CA ASN A 208 -38.04 -7.19 24.42
C ASN A 208 -36.71 -7.60 25.12
N SER A 209 -35.56 -7.50 24.44
CA SER A 209 -34.24 -7.68 25.08
C SER A 209 -33.42 -6.41 24.88
N PRO A 210 -32.81 -5.84 25.95
CA PRO A 210 -31.98 -4.63 25.84
C PRO A 210 -30.65 -4.87 25.10
N LEU A 211 -30.27 -6.13 24.85
CA LEU A 211 -29.13 -6.50 24.00
C LEU A 211 -29.57 -7.57 23.00
N ASP A 212 -29.22 -7.35 21.74
CA ASP A 212 -29.38 -8.31 20.67
C ASP A 212 -28.33 -9.42 20.83
N ASN A 213 -28.76 -10.67 21.00
CA ASN A 213 -27.85 -11.80 21.16
C ASN A 213 -27.50 -12.39 19.78
N TRP A 214 -26.22 -12.44 19.48
CA TRP A 214 -25.64 -13.00 18.26
C TRP A 214 -25.16 -14.41 18.52
N SER A 215 -25.67 -15.36 17.74
CA SER A 215 -25.17 -16.72 17.70
C SER A 215 -24.27 -16.92 16.48
N VAL A 216 -23.05 -17.40 16.71
CA VAL A 216 -22.04 -17.64 15.67
C VAL A 216 -21.82 -19.13 15.53
N SER A 217 -22.17 -19.68 14.38
CA SER A 217 -21.98 -21.09 14.05
C SER A 217 -20.77 -21.27 13.14
N TYR A 218 -19.85 -22.15 13.53
CA TYR A 218 -18.59 -22.36 12.82
C TYR A 218 -18.22 -23.85 12.71
N GLU A 219 -17.42 -24.18 11.70
CA GLU A 219 -16.89 -25.51 11.43
C GLU A 219 -15.43 -25.61 11.88
N LEU A 220 -15.11 -26.63 12.67
CA LEU A 220 -13.75 -26.90 13.17
C LEU A 220 -13.04 -27.95 12.31
N ASP A 221 -11.84 -27.64 11.81
CA ASP A 221 -10.93 -28.61 11.14
C ASP A 221 -11.55 -29.42 10.00
N GLN A 222 -12.50 -28.85 9.25
CA GLN A 222 -13.25 -29.54 8.18
C GLN A 222 -14.00 -30.81 8.66
N ARG A 223 -14.19 -30.97 9.96
CA ARG A 223 -15.08 -31.98 10.53
C ARG A 223 -16.49 -31.41 10.46
N LYS A 224 -17.47 -32.20 10.04
CA LYS A 224 -18.90 -31.81 9.92
C LYS A 224 -19.58 -31.43 11.26
N HIS A 225 -18.82 -31.21 12.33
CA HIS A 225 -19.35 -30.79 13.62
C HIS A 225 -19.51 -29.27 13.60
N LEU A 226 -20.74 -28.82 13.82
CA LEU A 226 -21.09 -27.41 13.95
C LEU A 226 -21.07 -27.07 15.43
N ASP A 227 -20.19 -26.13 15.80
CA ASP A 227 -20.21 -25.53 17.12
C ASP A 227 -20.88 -24.17 17.05
N GLU A 228 -21.55 -23.78 18.13
CA GLU A 228 -22.30 -22.53 18.25
C GLU A 228 -21.88 -21.78 19.52
N LYS A 229 -21.69 -20.47 19.41
CA LYS A 229 -21.36 -19.62 20.56
C LYS A 229 -22.09 -18.28 20.48
N SER A 230 -22.55 -17.80 21.63
CA SER A 230 -23.30 -16.54 21.78
C SER A 230 -22.40 -15.35 22.14
N PHE A 231 -22.74 -14.17 21.61
CA PHE A 231 -22.03 -12.90 21.77
C PHE A 231 -23.02 -11.72 21.75
N ASP A 232 -22.68 -10.60 22.37
CA ASP A 232 -23.52 -9.39 22.36
C ASP A 232 -23.33 -8.53 21.09
N ALA A 233 -22.18 -8.67 20.42
CA ALA A 233 -21.85 -7.97 19.19
C ALA A 233 -20.88 -8.79 18.33
N VAL A 234 -20.85 -8.53 17.03
CA VAL A 234 -19.97 -9.21 16.07
C VAL A 234 -19.25 -8.20 15.18
N ILE A 235 -17.93 -8.32 15.10
CA ILE A 235 -17.10 -7.62 14.11
C ILE A 235 -16.75 -8.60 13.00
N VAL A 236 -17.12 -8.29 11.76
CA VAL A 236 -16.80 -9.09 10.59
C VAL A 236 -15.68 -8.43 9.80
N THR A 237 -14.53 -9.11 9.76
CA THR A 237 -13.33 -8.67 9.04
C THR A 237 -13.06 -9.47 7.76
N ALA A 238 -13.90 -10.48 7.48
CA ALA A 238 -13.77 -11.34 6.31
C ALA A 238 -14.00 -10.55 5.00
N PRO A 239 -13.37 -10.98 3.88
CA PRO A 239 -13.64 -10.39 2.57
C PRO A 239 -15.13 -10.44 2.23
N LEU A 240 -15.66 -9.39 1.63
CA LEU A 240 -17.10 -9.28 1.36
C LEU A 240 -17.66 -10.42 0.48
N SER A 241 -16.81 -11.03 -0.36
CA SER A 241 -17.21 -12.22 -1.13
C SER A 241 -17.52 -13.43 -0.25
N ASP A 242 -16.84 -13.54 0.88
CA ASP A 242 -16.98 -14.65 1.80
C ASP A 242 -18.16 -14.39 2.75
N VAL A 243 -18.40 -13.13 3.12
CA VAL A 243 -19.61 -12.70 3.84
C VAL A 243 -20.88 -13.03 3.05
N LYS A 244 -20.87 -12.82 1.73
CA LYS A 244 -22.00 -13.21 0.85
C LYS A 244 -22.27 -14.71 0.86
N GLY A 245 -21.28 -15.53 1.19
CA GLY A 245 -21.41 -16.98 1.33
C GLY A 245 -21.89 -17.43 2.72
N MET A 246 -21.95 -16.53 3.70
CA MET A 246 -22.46 -16.83 5.04
C MET A 246 -23.98 -16.77 5.07
N LYS A 247 -24.59 -17.61 5.90
CA LYS A 247 -26.02 -17.49 6.22
C LYS A 247 -26.19 -16.44 7.31
N ILE A 248 -26.96 -15.40 7.06
CA ILE A 248 -27.29 -14.39 8.08
C ILE A 248 -28.78 -14.50 8.41
N MET A 249 -29.09 -14.86 9.64
CA MET A 249 -30.45 -15.02 10.15
C MET A 249 -30.83 -13.82 11.02
N LYS A 250 -31.99 -13.22 10.77
CA LYS A 250 -32.57 -12.13 11.56
C LYS A 250 -33.94 -12.57 12.06
N ARG A 251 -34.15 -12.64 13.38
CA ARG A 251 -35.42 -13.08 14.00
C ARG A 251 -35.91 -14.44 13.46
N GLY A 252 -34.98 -15.38 13.27
CA GLY A 252 -35.28 -16.71 12.73
C GLY A 252 -35.61 -16.77 11.24
N SER A 253 -35.52 -15.65 10.51
CA SER A 253 -35.67 -15.61 9.05
C SER A 253 -34.33 -15.35 8.37
N LEU A 254 -34.06 -16.03 7.26
CA LEU A 254 -32.86 -15.77 6.45
C LEU A 254 -32.94 -14.37 5.85
N LEU A 255 -31.89 -13.56 6.08
CA LEU A 255 -31.71 -12.25 5.44
C LEU A 255 -31.02 -12.45 4.08
N PRO A 256 -31.72 -12.20 2.95
CA PRO A 256 -31.09 -12.31 1.64
C PRO A 256 -30.02 -11.23 1.47
N LEU A 257 -28.81 -11.63 1.09
CA LEU A 257 -27.67 -10.73 0.87
C LEU A 257 -27.54 -10.29 -0.61
N ASP A 258 -28.62 -10.40 -1.38
CA ASP A 258 -28.65 -10.08 -2.82
C ASP A 258 -28.38 -8.60 -3.12
N PHE A 259 -28.62 -7.73 -2.14
CA PHE A 259 -28.32 -6.30 -2.22
C PHE A 259 -26.82 -5.98 -2.17
N ILE A 260 -25.97 -6.94 -1.78
CA ILE A 260 -24.51 -6.78 -1.79
C ILE A 260 -24.01 -7.00 -3.23
N PRO A 261 -23.46 -5.96 -3.88
CA PRO A 261 -22.93 -6.08 -5.23
C PRO A 261 -21.78 -7.10 -5.29
N GLU A 262 -21.59 -7.72 -6.44
CA GLU A 262 -20.45 -8.59 -6.65
C GLU A 262 -19.15 -7.78 -6.72
N VAL A 263 -18.24 -8.01 -5.77
CA VAL A 263 -16.92 -7.39 -5.76
C VAL A 263 -15.96 -8.23 -6.59
N SER A 264 -15.40 -7.61 -7.64
CA SER A 264 -14.30 -8.20 -8.40
C SER A 264 -13.00 -8.10 -7.61
N TYR A 265 -12.14 -9.11 -7.77
CA TYR A 265 -10.79 -9.11 -7.18
C TYR A 265 -9.72 -9.20 -8.25
N LEU A 266 -8.55 -8.65 -7.94
CA LEU A 266 -7.36 -8.77 -8.77
C LEU A 266 -6.54 -9.98 -8.30
N PRO A 267 -6.28 -10.97 -9.18
CA PRO A 267 -5.39 -12.07 -8.85
C PRO A 267 -3.94 -11.63 -8.97
N LEU A 268 -3.07 -12.16 -8.11
CA LEU A 268 -1.66 -11.80 -8.05
C LEU A 268 -0.80 -13.03 -7.74
N SER A 269 0.30 -13.18 -8.46
CA SER A 269 1.38 -14.09 -8.09
C SER A 269 2.59 -13.30 -7.63
N VAL A 270 3.16 -13.70 -6.49
CA VAL A 270 4.40 -13.16 -5.93
C VAL A 270 5.49 -14.22 -6.12
N ILE A 271 6.50 -13.89 -6.90
CA ILE A 271 7.67 -14.73 -7.13
C ILE A 271 8.86 -14.11 -6.40
N VAL A 272 9.47 -14.90 -5.53
CA VAL A 272 10.69 -14.52 -4.82
C VAL A 272 11.86 -15.26 -5.47
N THR A 273 12.86 -14.54 -5.95
CA THR A 273 14.04 -15.11 -6.60
C THR A 273 15.33 -14.58 -6.01
N THR A 274 16.38 -15.39 -6.06
CA THR A 274 17.74 -14.94 -5.72
C THR A 274 18.72 -15.12 -6.85
N PHE A 275 19.58 -14.14 -7.08
CA PHE A 275 20.70 -14.22 -8.02
C PHE A 275 21.99 -13.90 -7.28
N LYS A 276 23.08 -14.60 -7.59
CA LYS A 276 24.40 -14.20 -7.10
C LYS A 276 24.74 -12.80 -7.61
N ARG A 277 25.38 -11.97 -6.78
CA ARG A 277 25.73 -10.59 -7.17
C ARG A 277 26.58 -10.54 -8.43
N GLU A 278 27.52 -11.49 -8.61
CA GLU A 278 28.38 -11.61 -9.80
C GLU A 278 27.62 -11.83 -11.13
N ASN A 279 26.39 -12.34 -11.04
CA ASN A 279 25.54 -12.65 -12.19
C ASN A 279 24.57 -11.50 -12.55
N VAL A 280 24.56 -10.40 -11.81
CA VAL A 280 23.71 -9.23 -12.11
C VAL A 280 24.58 -8.11 -12.65
N LYS A 281 24.53 -7.89 -13.97
CA LYS A 281 25.46 -6.97 -14.65
C LYS A 281 25.15 -5.49 -14.44
N ARG A 282 23.87 -5.15 -14.20
CA ARG A 282 23.39 -3.79 -14.03
C ARG A 282 22.54 -3.70 -12.75
N PRO A 283 23.17 -3.82 -11.56
CA PRO A 283 22.45 -3.61 -10.32
C PRO A 283 21.99 -2.14 -10.23
N LEU A 284 20.76 -1.95 -9.77
CA LEU A 284 20.19 -0.62 -9.52
C LEU A 284 20.00 -0.43 -8.03
N GLU A 285 20.27 0.78 -7.54
CA GLU A 285 20.01 1.16 -6.16
C GLU A 285 18.58 1.71 -6.01
N GLY A 286 17.97 1.46 -4.85
CA GLY A 286 16.62 1.89 -4.54
C GLY A 286 15.73 0.73 -4.08
N PHE A 287 14.43 1.02 -4.00
CA PHE A 287 13.44 0.07 -3.47
C PHE A 287 13.03 -1.02 -4.46
N GLY A 288 13.13 -0.73 -5.75
CA GLY A 288 12.68 -1.62 -6.80
C GLY A 288 12.39 -0.90 -8.10
N VAL A 289 11.70 -1.59 -8.99
CA VAL A 289 11.24 -1.05 -10.26
C VAL A 289 9.77 -1.38 -10.46
N LEU A 290 9.04 -0.44 -11.03
CA LEU A 290 7.69 -0.66 -11.53
C LEU A 290 7.68 -0.65 -13.04
N ILE A 291 6.83 -1.48 -13.63
CA ILE A 291 6.77 -1.66 -15.07
C ILE A 291 5.43 -1.12 -15.56
N PRO A 292 5.41 0.02 -16.27
CA PRO A 292 4.17 0.58 -16.77
C PRO A 292 3.41 -0.34 -17.71
N SER A 293 2.07 -0.15 -17.73
CA SER A 293 1.15 -0.40 -18.85
C SER A 293 1.75 -0.89 -20.17
N LYS A 294 2.46 0.08 -20.73
CA LYS A 294 2.87 0.16 -22.11
C LYS A 294 4.09 -0.70 -22.41
N GLU A 295 4.87 -1.07 -21.41
CA GLU A 295 6.11 -1.84 -21.58
C GLU A 295 5.89 -3.32 -21.92
N GLN A 296 4.64 -3.80 -21.87
CA GLN A 296 4.28 -5.11 -22.41
C GLN A 296 4.63 -5.25 -23.90
N GLN A 297 4.53 -4.16 -24.66
CA GLN A 297 4.94 -4.15 -26.07
C GLN A 297 6.47 -4.28 -26.25
N ASN A 298 7.23 -4.01 -25.19
CA ASN A 298 8.69 -4.10 -25.13
C ASN A 298 9.15 -5.40 -24.44
N GLY A 299 8.24 -6.35 -24.21
CA GLY A 299 8.55 -7.68 -23.69
C GLY A 299 8.51 -7.84 -22.18
N LEU A 300 8.18 -6.79 -21.41
CA LEU A 300 8.09 -6.86 -19.95
C LEU A 300 6.67 -7.24 -19.50
N ASN A 301 6.55 -8.34 -18.77
CA ASN A 301 5.25 -8.95 -18.43
C ASN A 301 4.89 -8.87 -16.95
N THR A 302 5.86 -8.57 -16.09
CA THR A 302 5.67 -8.39 -14.65
C THR A 302 5.09 -7.00 -14.34
N LEU A 303 4.54 -6.83 -13.14
CA LEU A 303 4.05 -5.52 -12.67
C LEU A 303 5.19 -4.66 -12.10
N GLY A 304 6.20 -5.31 -11.54
CA GLY A 304 7.34 -4.70 -10.89
C GLY A 304 8.06 -5.67 -9.97
N THR A 305 9.24 -5.26 -9.54
CA THR A 305 10.12 -6.04 -8.67
C THR A 305 10.68 -5.16 -7.57
N LEU A 306 10.56 -5.63 -6.32
CA LEU A 306 11.25 -5.05 -5.18
C LEU A 306 12.66 -5.61 -5.05
N PHE A 307 13.61 -4.74 -4.71
CA PHE A 307 14.99 -5.09 -4.42
C PHE A 307 15.15 -5.39 -2.92
N SER A 308 14.55 -6.50 -2.51
CA SER A 308 14.36 -6.86 -1.10
C SER A 308 15.66 -6.88 -0.28
N SER A 309 16.76 -7.41 -0.82
CA SER A 309 18.06 -7.41 -0.13
C SER A 309 18.78 -6.05 -0.17
N SER A 310 18.39 -5.15 -1.06
CA SER A 310 18.91 -3.77 -1.06
C SER A 310 18.23 -2.94 0.03
N MET A 311 16.94 -3.18 0.27
CA MET A 311 16.16 -2.54 1.33
C MET A 311 16.44 -3.12 2.71
N PHE A 312 16.54 -4.45 2.78
CA PHE A 312 16.70 -5.21 4.01
C PHE A 312 17.84 -6.22 3.83
N PRO A 313 19.11 -5.78 4.02
CA PRO A 313 20.28 -6.61 3.77
C PRO A 313 20.32 -7.90 4.60
N ASP A 314 19.68 -7.90 5.77
CA ASP A 314 19.55 -9.05 6.69
C ASP A 314 18.59 -10.15 6.18
N ARG A 315 17.78 -9.86 5.14
CA ARG A 315 16.86 -10.83 4.55
C ARG A 315 17.49 -11.78 3.55
N ALA A 316 18.77 -11.60 3.22
CA ALA A 316 19.51 -12.48 2.30
C ALA A 316 21.02 -12.50 2.63
N PRO A 317 21.74 -13.57 2.27
CA PRO A 317 23.20 -13.57 2.34
C PRO A 317 23.83 -12.41 1.53
N ASN A 318 24.97 -11.90 1.99
CA ASN A 318 25.62 -10.72 1.39
C ASN A 318 26.07 -10.93 -0.06
N ASP A 319 26.26 -12.17 -0.51
CA ASP A 319 26.72 -12.52 -1.86
C ASP A 319 25.58 -12.71 -2.88
N VAL A 320 24.33 -12.53 -2.47
CA VAL A 320 23.16 -12.63 -3.34
C VAL A 320 22.29 -11.36 -3.34
N TYR A 321 21.58 -11.16 -4.43
CA TYR A 321 20.42 -10.27 -4.52
C TYR A 321 19.14 -11.07 -4.31
N LEU A 322 18.23 -10.56 -3.47
CA LEU A 322 16.88 -11.08 -3.28
C LEU A 322 15.88 -10.14 -3.94
N TYR A 323 15.10 -10.69 -4.87
CA TYR A 323 14.08 -9.98 -5.62
C TYR A 323 12.69 -10.53 -5.33
N THR A 324 11.72 -9.63 -5.16
CA THR A 324 10.31 -9.98 -4.99
C THR A 324 9.51 -9.37 -6.14
N THR A 325 9.07 -10.21 -7.06
CA THR A 325 8.42 -9.81 -8.32
C THR A 325 6.94 -10.11 -8.29
N PHE A 326 6.13 -9.15 -8.75
CA PHE A 326 4.68 -9.22 -8.76
C PHE A 326 4.17 -9.45 -10.18
N ILE A 327 3.23 -10.40 -10.35
CA ILE A 327 2.74 -10.84 -11.66
C ILE A 327 1.23 -10.92 -11.63
N GLY A 328 0.60 -10.44 -12.70
CA GLY A 328 -0.85 -10.55 -12.91
C GLY A 328 -1.57 -9.23 -12.77
N GLY A 329 -2.35 -9.08 -11.70
CA GLY A 329 -3.16 -7.89 -11.45
C GLY A 329 -4.27 -7.70 -12.49
N SER A 330 -4.67 -6.45 -12.70
CA SER A 330 -5.69 -6.10 -13.70
C SER A 330 -5.25 -6.34 -15.14
N ARG A 331 -3.93 -6.29 -15.39
CA ARG A 331 -3.33 -6.30 -16.74
C ARG A 331 -3.28 -7.67 -17.37
N ASN A 332 -3.02 -8.72 -16.58
CA ASN A 332 -2.99 -10.08 -17.09
C ASN A 332 -3.43 -11.09 -16.02
N ARG A 333 -4.75 -11.23 -15.86
CA ARG A 333 -5.35 -12.07 -14.80
C ARG A 333 -5.02 -13.55 -14.93
N GLU A 334 -4.91 -14.06 -16.15
CA GLU A 334 -4.60 -15.48 -16.38
C GLU A 334 -3.13 -15.78 -16.09
N LEU A 335 -2.23 -14.83 -16.37
CA LEU A 335 -0.81 -14.99 -16.03
C LEU A 335 -0.59 -15.15 -14.53
N ALA A 336 -1.42 -14.56 -13.68
CA ALA A 336 -1.35 -14.78 -12.24
C ALA A 336 -1.50 -16.26 -11.85
N LYS A 337 -2.20 -17.06 -12.67
CA LYS A 337 -2.49 -18.48 -12.43
C LYS A 337 -1.49 -19.42 -13.12
N ALA A 338 -0.53 -18.87 -13.85
CA ALA A 338 0.44 -19.65 -14.60
C ALA A 338 1.25 -20.58 -13.69
N SER A 339 1.82 -21.62 -14.30
CA SER A 339 2.64 -22.59 -13.56
C SER A 339 3.88 -21.91 -12.98
N ARG A 340 4.43 -22.47 -11.89
CA ARG A 340 5.66 -21.95 -11.27
C ARG A 340 6.81 -21.84 -12.28
N ASP A 341 6.94 -22.80 -13.20
CA ASP A 341 8.01 -22.81 -14.20
C ASP A 341 7.83 -21.72 -15.25
N GLU A 342 6.60 -21.49 -15.70
CA GLU A 342 6.27 -20.39 -16.62
C GLU A 342 6.53 -19.03 -15.97
N LEU A 343 6.07 -18.85 -14.71
CA LEU A 343 6.32 -17.63 -13.94
C LEU A 343 7.82 -17.40 -13.72
N LYS A 344 8.58 -18.46 -13.44
CA LYS A 344 10.05 -18.40 -13.31
C LYS A 344 10.69 -17.88 -14.59
N GLN A 345 10.29 -18.41 -15.75
CA GLN A 345 10.82 -17.99 -17.05
C GLN A 345 10.53 -16.51 -17.32
N ILE A 346 9.31 -16.07 -17.05
CA ILE A 346 8.89 -14.67 -17.20
C ILE A 346 9.71 -13.75 -16.31
N VAL A 347 9.80 -14.05 -15.01
CA VAL A 347 10.57 -13.22 -14.07
C VAL A 347 12.04 -13.17 -14.45
N THR A 348 12.61 -14.30 -14.84
CA THR A 348 14.02 -14.36 -15.25
C THR A 348 14.25 -13.56 -16.54
N SER A 349 13.30 -13.58 -17.48
CA SER A 349 13.34 -12.77 -18.71
C SER A 349 13.31 -11.27 -18.40
N ASP A 350 12.34 -10.83 -17.61
CA ASP A 350 12.18 -9.42 -17.23
C ASP A 350 13.41 -8.91 -16.45
N LEU A 351 13.90 -9.67 -15.46
CA LEU A 351 15.09 -9.29 -14.67
C LEU A 351 16.37 -9.29 -15.51
N ARG A 352 16.47 -10.15 -16.52
CA ARG A 352 17.58 -10.11 -17.49
C ARG A 352 17.54 -8.81 -18.29
N GLN A 353 16.38 -8.44 -18.80
CA GLN A 353 16.21 -7.21 -19.58
C GLN A 353 16.47 -5.97 -18.74
N LEU A 354 15.95 -5.92 -17.51
CA LEU A 354 16.04 -4.78 -16.59
C LEU A 354 17.42 -4.65 -15.94
N LEU A 355 17.89 -5.73 -15.28
CA LEU A 355 19.07 -5.70 -14.41
C LEU A 355 20.28 -6.43 -14.99
N GLY A 356 20.14 -7.05 -16.17
CA GLY A 356 21.19 -7.91 -16.70
C GLY A 356 21.45 -9.13 -15.82
N ALA A 357 20.40 -9.70 -15.22
CA ALA A 357 20.50 -10.95 -14.47
C ALA A 357 20.77 -12.14 -15.40
N GLU A 358 21.92 -12.79 -15.22
CA GLU A 358 22.37 -13.93 -16.00
C GLU A 358 22.13 -15.25 -15.26
N GLY A 359 21.89 -16.31 -16.05
CA GLY A 359 21.64 -17.65 -15.52
C GLY A 359 20.25 -17.82 -14.91
N GLU A 360 20.13 -18.86 -14.08
CA GLU A 360 18.91 -19.26 -13.38
C GLU A 360 18.94 -18.77 -11.92
N PRO A 361 17.78 -18.45 -11.33
CA PRO A 361 17.72 -18.07 -9.92
C PRO A 361 18.15 -19.24 -9.03
N ALA A 362 19.04 -18.98 -8.07
CA ALA A 362 19.57 -19.98 -7.14
C ALA A 362 18.52 -20.48 -6.14
N PHE A 363 17.52 -19.64 -5.84
CA PHE A 363 16.36 -19.95 -5.03
C PHE A 363 15.13 -19.35 -5.69
N LEU A 364 14.01 -20.05 -5.59
CA LEU A 364 12.71 -19.56 -6.02
C LEU A 364 11.62 -19.99 -5.05
N ASN A 365 10.78 -19.03 -4.66
CA ASN A 365 9.52 -19.31 -3.99
C ASN A 365 8.36 -18.59 -4.70
N HIS A 366 7.14 -19.10 -4.54
CA HIS A 366 5.96 -18.63 -5.25
C HIS A 366 4.74 -18.66 -4.34
N PHE A 367 4.01 -17.55 -4.28
CA PHE A 367 2.71 -17.45 -3.64
C PHE A 367 1.68 -16.93 -4.65
N TYR A 368 0.55 -17.62 -4.76
CA TYR A 368 -0.56 -17.21 -5.61
C TYR A 368 -1.76 -16.78 -4.76
N TRP A 369 -2.27 -15.60 -5.04
CA TRP A 369 -3.44 -15.00 -4.42
C TRP A 369 -4.52 -14.81 -5.48
N SER A 370 -5.52 -15.67 -5.49
CA SER A 370 -6.65 -15.59 -6.43
C SER A 370 -7.52 -14.34 -6.22
N LYS A 371 -7.53 -13.82 -4.99
CA LYS A 371 -8.25 -12.62 -4.57
C LYS A 371 -7.32 -11.69 -3.78
N ALA A 372 -6.27 -11.18 -4.41
CA ALA A 372 -5.25 -10.38 -3.71
C ALA A 372 -5.79 -9.03 -3.22
N PHE A 373 -6.47 -8.29 -4.12
CA PHE A 373 -7.04 -6.98 -3.82
C PHE A 373 -8.48 -6.88 -4.30
N PRO A 374 -9.44 -6.39 -3.48
CA PRO A 374 -10.73 -5.99 -4.01
C PRO A 374 -10.56 -4.81 -4.96
N LEU A 375 -11.25 -4.86 -6.10
CA LEU A 375 -11.18 -3.83 -7.13
C LEU A 375 -12.22 -2.75 -6.87
N TYR A 376 -11.76 -1.54 -6.55
CA TYR A 376 -12.62 -0.37 -6.36
C TYR A 376 -13.01 0.22 -7.72
N GLY A 377 -13.99 -0.42 -8.36
CA GLY A 377 -14.49 -0.01 -9.67
C GLY A 377 -15.44 1.18 -9.62
N LYS A 378 -15.96 1.59 -10.80
CA LYS A 378 -16.86 2.75 -10.94
C LYS A 378 -18.11 2.73 -10.06
N ASN A 379 -18.57 1.55 -9.63
CA ASN A 379 -19.79 1.38 -8.84
C ASN A 379 -19.52 1.00 -7.38
N TYR A 380 -18.30 1.27 -6.87
CA TYR A 380 -17.91 0.84 -5.53
C TYR A 380 -18.71 1.54 -4.42
N ASP A 381 -19.27 2.73 -4.68
CA ASP A 381 -20.19 3.40 -3.76
C ASP A 381 -21.41 2.54 -3.39
N LEU A 382 -21.86 1.67 -4.29
CA LEU A 382 -22.96 0.73 -4.00
C LEU A 382 -22.53 -0.34 -3.01
N VAL A 383 -21.25 -0.75 -3.05
CA VAL A 383 -20.66 -1.71 -2.11
C VAL A 383 -20.61 -1.09 -0.71
N ILE A 384 -20.14 0.16 -0.60
CA ILE A 384 -20.12 0.90 0.67
C ILE A 384 -21.54 1.06 1.22
N LYS A 385 -22.50 1.50 0.39
CA LYS A 385 -23.91 1.64 0.80
C LYS A 385 -24.53 0.31 1.25
N ALA A 386 -24.13 -0.81 0.65
CA ALA A 386 -24.59 -2.14 1.06
C ALA A 386 -24.01 -2.55 2.42
N ILE A 387 -22.73 -2.27 2.66
CA ILE A 387 -22.11 -2.48 3.98
C ILE A 387 -22.82 -1.62 5.03
N ASP A 388 -23.00 -0.32 4.78
CA ASP A 388 -23.68 0.57 5.72
C ASP A 388 -25.15 0.16 5.95
N LYS A 389 -25.81 -0.38 4.92
CA LYS A 389 -27.16 -0.93 5.06
C LYS A 389 -27.16 -2.15 5.96
N MET A 390 -26.18 -3.03 5.85
CA MET A 390 -26.05 -4.20 6.70
C MET A 390 -25.86 -3.81 8.17
N GLU A 391 -24.94 -2.88 8.45
CA GLU A 391 -24.68 -2.36 9.80
C GLU A 391 -25.92 -1.67 10.40
N ARG A 392 -26.70 -0.93 9.60
CA ARG A 392 -27.95 -0.31 10.06
C ARG A 392 -29.07 -1.32 10.31
N ASP A 393 -29.19 -2.33 9.45
CA ASP A 393 -30.30 -3.29 9.51
C ASP A 393 -30.07 -4.40 10.54
N LEU A 394 -28.83 -4.57 11.02
CA LEU A 394 -28.41 -5.59 11.97
C LEU A 394 -27.69 -4.93 13.17
N PRO A 395 -28.43 -4.54 14.22
CA PRO A 395 -27.80 -3.96 15.41
C PRO A 395 -26.78 -4.93 16.04
N GLY A 396 -25.66 -4.39 16.49
CA GLY A 396 -24.54 -5.18 17.00
C GLY A 396 -23.65 -5.83 15.92
N PHE A 397 -23.97 -5.66 14.63
CA PHE A 397 -23.10 -6.05 13.52
C PHE A 397 -22.24 -4.89 13.04
N PHE A 398 -20.93 -5.10 12.99
CA PHE A 398 -19.96 -4.12 12.50
C PHE A 398 -19.04 -4.75 11.45
N TYR A 399 -18.75 -4.03 10.38
CA TYR A 399 -17.86 -4.49 9.32
C TYR A 399 -16.53 -3.74 9.32
N ALA A 400 -15.42 -4.49 9.36
CA ALA A 400 -14.07 -3.93 9.42
C ALA A 400 -13.11 -4.65 8.45
N GLY A 401 -13.54 -4.81 7.20
CA GLY A 401 -12.70 -5.34 6.12
C GLY A 401 -12.00 -4.26 5.30
N ASN A 402 -11.04 -4.67 4.48
CA ASN A 402 -10.35 -3.79 3.52
C ASN A 402 -11.21 -3.40 2.30
N HIS A 403 -12.53 -3.57 2.38
CA HIS A 403 -13.52 -3.14 1.39
C HIS A 403 -14.15 -1.79 1.71
N LYS A 404 -13.90 -1.21 2.89
CA LYS A 404 -14.50 0.06 3.33
C LYS A 404 -13.45 1.14 3.65
N GLY A 405 -12.41 0.79 4.40
CA GLY A 405 -11.41 1.75 4.91
C GLY A 405 -10.17 1.96 4.05
N GLY A 406 -9.99 1.19 2.97
CA GLY A 406 -8.80 1.18 2.13
C GLY A 406 -8.00 -0.14 2.23
N LEU A 407 -7.08 -0.33 1.28
CA LEU A 407 -6.39 -1.60 1.05
C LEU A 407 -5.14 -1.81 1.92
N SER A 408 -4.56 -0.74 2.43
CA SER A 408 -3.26 -0.81 3.12
C SER A 408 -3.39 -1.37 4.54
N VAL A 409 -2.31 -1.98 5.03
CA VAL A 409 -2.24 -2.53 6.40
C VAL A 409 -2.64 -1.48 7.45
N GLY A 410 -2.11 -0.25 7.33
CA GLY A 410 -2.43 0.84 8.26
C GLY A 410 -3.92 1.20 8.26
N LYS A 411 -4.57 1.21 7.09
CA LYS A 411 -6.01 1.46 6.98
C LYS A 411 -6.84 0.32 7.55
N ALA A 412 -6.42 -0.93 7.34
CA ALA A 412 -7.08 -2.10 7.94
C ALA A 412 -6.99 -2.08 9.48
N ILE A 413 -5.82 -1.74 10.03
CA ILE A 413 -5.63 -1.55 11.49
C ILE A 413 -6.57 -0.46 12.02
N ALA A 414 -6.56 0.72 11.38
CA ALA A 414 -7.43 1.83 11.79
C ALA A 414 -8.92 1.45 11.73
N SER A 415 -9.33 0.71 10.69
CA SER A 415 -10.70 0.18 10.58
C SER A 415 -11.04 -0.80 11.70
N GLY A 416 -10.09 -1.66 12.10
CA GLY A 416 -10.26 -2.59 13.21
C GLY A 416 -10.41 -1.88 14.56
N CYS A 417 -9.53 -0.91 14.86
CA CYS A 417 -9.62 -0.10 16.08
C CYS A 417 -10.95 0.68 16.12
N HIS A 418 -11.32 1.33 15.02
CA HIS A 418 -12.58 2.07 14.95
C HIS A 418 -13.80 1.17 15.18
N ALA A 419 -13.82 -0.03 14.61
CA ALA A 419 -14.90 -0.98 14.84
C ALA A 419 -14.96 -1.45 16.30
N ALA A 420 -13.82 -1.61 16.98
CA ALA A 420 -13.78 -1.91 18.41
C ALA A 420 -14.39 -0.77 19.23
N ASP A 421 -14.04 0.49 18.96
CA ASP A 421 -14.61 1.66 19.65
C ASP A 421 -16.13 1.79 19.44
N LEU A 422 -16.61 1.48 18.23
CA LEU A 422 -18.04 1.44 17.91
C LEU A 422 -18.77 0.35 18.69
N VAL A 423 -18.17 -0.84 18.81
CA VAL A 423 -18.72 -1.93 19.64
C VAL A 423 -18.79 -1.52 21.10
N ILE A 424 -17.72 -0.94 21.65
CA ILE A 424 -17.70 -0.47 23.05
C ILE A 424 -18.83 0.54 23.27
N SER A 425 -18.94 1.55 22.41
CA SER A 425 -19.98 2.58 22.51
C SER A 425 -21.39 1.98 22.44
N TYR A 426 -21.61 0.99 21.58
CA TYR A 426 -22.89 0.28 21.43
C TYR A 426 -23.26 -0.54 22.67
N LEU A 427 -22.28 -1.24 23.26
CA LEU A 427 -22.49 -2.02 24.48
C LEU A 427 -22.76 -1.09 25.68
N ASP A 428 -22.04 0.03 25.77
CA ASP A 428 -22.22 1.02 26.84
C ASP A 428 -23.58 1.73 26.76
N SER A 429 -24.02 2.15 25.57
CA SER A 429 -25.35 2.77 25.40
C SER A 429 -26.48 1.84 25.83
N SER A 430 -26.32 0.54 25.58
CA SER A 430 -27.30 -0.49 25.96
C SER A 430 -27.30 -0.78 27.46
N SER A 431 -26.18 -0.50 28.15
CA SER A 431 -26.06 -0.64 29.61
C SER A 431 -26.72 0.52 30.37
N ASN A 432 -26.62 1.76 29.87
CA ASN A 432 -27.27 2.93 30.45
C ASN A 432 -28.80 2.92 30.29
N GLU A 433 -29.33 2.26 29.25
CA GLU A 433 -30.77 2.03 29.15
C GLU A 433 -31.27 1.03 30.22
N LYS A 434 -30.47 0.04 30.61
CA LYS A 434 -30.83 -0.90 31.69
C LYS A 434 -30.98 -0.24 33.06
N GLU A 435 -30.12 0.73 33.39
CA GLU A 435 -30.21 1.45 34.68
C GLU A 435 -31.43 2.39 34.77
N ASN A 436 -31.93 2.90 33.64
CA ASN A 436 -33.12 3.75 33.62
C ASN A 436 -34.46 2.98 33.67
N PHE A 437 -34.44 1.65 33.52
CA PHE A 437 -35.63 0.78 33.59
C PHE A 437 -35.66 -0.14 34.85
N SER A 438 -34.64 -0.06 35.71
CA SER A 438 -34.59 -0.65 37.06
C SER A 438 -34.98 0.38 38.11
#